data_AF-A0A1H1FIZ5-F1
#
_entry.id   AF-A0A1H1FIZ5-F1
#
_cell.length_a   1.000
_cell.length_b   1.000
_cell.length_c   1.000
_cell.angle_alpha   90.00
_cell.angle_beta   90.00
_cell.angle_gamma   90.00
#
_symmetry.space_group_name_H-M   'P 1'
#
loop_
_entity.id
_entity.type
_entity.pdbx_description
1 polymer ?
#
loop_
_entity_poly.entity_id
_entity_poly.type
_entity_poly.pdbx_seq_one_letter_code
_entity_poly.pdbx_strand_id
1 'polypeptide(L)'
;MTARTEAAVDADEAAGADVGGPVERMRREQVRRALRRLEAQGGVTDEQRRTVERLSHRLVGALRDPAARVVASADDRATVRNYFQTE
;
A
#
# COMPACT_ATOMS: atom_id res chain seq x y z
N MET A 1 27.46 -6.40 -30.58
CA MET A 1 26.63 -5.16 -30.58
C MET A 1 25.33 -5.42 -29.81
N THR A 2 25.40 -6.03 -28.62
CA THR A 2 24.26 -6.61 -27.88
C THR A 2 24.20 -6.15 -26.41
N ALA A 3 25.36 -5.85 -25.80
CA ALA A 3 25.44 -5.41 -24.40
C ALA A 3 24.75 -4.06 -24.09
N ARG A 4 24.58 -3.19 -25.09
CA ARG A 4 23.93 -1.88 -24.90
C ARG A 4 22.40 -1.98 -24.89
N THR A 5 21.85 -3.07 -25.44
CA THR A 5 20.41 -3.32 -25.49
C THR A 5 19.93 -3.97 -24.20
N GLU A 6 20.70 -4.90 -23.63
CA GLU A 6 20.38 -5.57 -22.35
C GLU A 6 20.36 -4.57 -21.18
N ALA A 7 21.37 -3.70 -21.08
CA ALA A 7 21.43 -2.67 -20.04
C ALA A 7 20.29 -1.62 -20.11
N ALA A 8 19.69 -1.41 -21.29
CA ALA A 8 18.56 -0.51 -21.47
C ALA A 8 17.22 -1.17 -21.08
N VAL A 9 17.10 -2.49 -21.27
CA VAL A 9 15.93 -3.27 -20.85
C VAL A 9 15.93 -3.43 -19.32
N ASP A 10 17.08 -3.68 -18.70
CA ASP A 10 17.20 -3.74 -17.23
C ASP A 10 16.88 -2.40 -16.56
N ALA A 11 17.26 -1.28 -17.18
CA ALA A 11 16.94 0.06 -16.68
C ALA A 11 15.45 0.40 -16.83
N ASP A 12 14.78 -0.06 -17.89
CA ASP A 12 13.35 0.13 -18.13
C ASP A 12 12.49 -0.77 -17.22
N GLU A 13 12.93 -2.02 -16.98
CA GLU A 13 12.30 -2.95 -16.03
C GLU A 13 12.50 -2.48 -14.57
N ALA A 14 13.65 -1.91 -14.24
CA ALA A 14 13.90 -1.24 -12.96
C ALA A 14 13.15 0.09 -12.82
N ALA A 15 12.96 0.85 -13.90
CA ALA A 15 12.17 2.08 -13.91
C ALA A 15 10.66 1.80 -13.78
N GLY A 16 10.18 0.65 -14.26
CA GLY A 16 8.82 0.16 -14.04
C GLY A 16 8.53 -0.29 -12.60
N ALA A 17 9.57 -0.59 -11.81
CA ALA A 17 9.41 -1.18 -10.48
C ALA A 17 8.90 -0.22 -9.40
N ASP A 18 9.03 1.10 -9.58
CA ASP A 18 8.71 2.03 -8.50
C ASP A 18 8.33 3.46 -8.92
N VAL A 19 7.27 3.58 -9.73
CA VAL A 19 6.60 4.87 -10.03
C VAL A 19 5.87 5.46 -8.80
N GLY A 20 6.17 4.95 -7.61
CA GLY A 20 5.59 5.36 -6.35
C GLY A 20 6.46 6.33 -5.57
N GLY A 21 5.93 7.52 -5.25
CA GLY A 21 6.53 8.36 -4.21
C GLY A 21 6.69 7.59 -2.88
N PRO A 22 7.44 8.12 -1.88
CA PRO A 22 7.78 7.40 -0.65
C PRO A 22 6.59 6.72 0.07
N VAL A 23 5.41 7.36 0.02
CA VAL A 23 4.16 6.83 0.60
C VAL A 23 3.64 5.59 -0.14
N GLU A 24 3.75 5.56 -1.47
CA GLU A 24 3.35 4.42 -2.31
C GLU A 24 4.24 3.21 -2.03
N ARG A 25 5.56 3.44 -1.91
CA ARG A 25 6.54 2.41 -1.55
C ARG A 25 6.20 1.75 -0.22
N MET A 26 5.98 2.60 0.79
CA MET A 26 5.60 2.15 2.13
C MET A 26 4.28 1.38 2.09
N ARG A 27 3.27 1.83 1.34
CA ARG A 27 2.00 1.09 1.21
C ARG A 27 2.23 -0.31 0.64
N ARG A 28 2.97 -0.40 -0.47
CA ARG A 28 3.27 -1.68 -1.14
C ARG A 28 4.01 -2.64 -0.21
N GLU A 29 5.02 -2.15 0.51
CA GLU A 29 5.76 -2.92 1.52
C GLU A 29 4.81 -3.50 2.58
N GLN A 30 3.91 -2.69 3.13
CA GLN A 30 2.99 -3.12 4.19
C GLN A 30 1.90 -4.07 3.68
N VAL A 31 1.36 -3.84 2.48
CA VAL A 31 0.42 -4.76 1.83
C VAL A 31 1.07 -6.13 1.63
N ARG A 32 2.30 -6.18 1.09
CA ARG A 32 3.03 -7.44 0.91
C ARG A 32 3.23 -8.17 2.24
N ARG A 33 3.58 -7.46 3.31
CA ARG A 33 3.74 -8.06 4.65
C ARG A 33 2.42 -8.60 5.20
N ALA A 34 1.33 -7.85 5.04
CA ALA A 34 0.00 -8.26 5.47
C ALA A 34 -0.47 -9.51 4.70
N LEU A 35 -0.32 -9.52 3.38
CA LEU A 35 -0.68 -10.67 2.54
C LEU A 35 0.13 -11.91 2.90
N ARG A 36 1.46 -11.81 3.08
CA ARG A 36 2.29 -12.94 3.54
C ARG A 36 1.81 -13.52 4.87
N ARG A 37 1.39 -12.64 5.81
CA ARG A 37 0.88 -13.08 7.11
C ARG A 37 -0.47 -13.78 6.99
N LEU A 38 -1.36 -13.29 6.13
CA LEU A 38 -2.66 -13.92 5.86
C LEU A 38 -2.48 -15.25 5.12
N GLU A 39 -1.56 -15.33 4.15
CA GLU A 39 -1.23 -16.56 3.43
C GLU A 39 -0.73 -17.66 4.38
N ALA A 40 0.09 -17.29 5.37
CA ALA A 40 0.56 -18.21 6.41
C ALA A 40 -0.55 -18.74 7.33
N GLN A 41 -1.74 -18.12 7.36
CA GLN A 41 -2.86 -18.51 8.24
C GLN A 41 -3.92 -19.39 7.55
N GLY A 42 -3.76 -19.69 6.26
CA GLY A 42 -4.72 -20.52 5.54
C GLY A 42 -4.88 -20.17 4.06
N GLY A 43 -3.93 -19.42 3.48
CA GLY A 43 -4.04 -18.91 2.13
C GLY A 43 -4.93 -17.66 2.03
N VAL A 44 -4.88 -17.00 0.88
CA VAL A 44 -5.66 -15.80 0.59
C VAL A 44 -6.23 -15.94 -0.81
N THR A 45 -7.53 -15.77 -0.94
CA THR A 45 -8.17 -15.75 -2.26
C THR A 45 -7.83 -14.45 -2.99
N ASP A 46 -7.96 -14.45 -4.32
CA ASP A 46 -7.69 -13.25 -5.10
C ASP A 46 -8.61 -12.08 -4.72
N GLU A 47 -9.85 -12.37 -4.31
CA GLU A 47 -10.78 -11.35 -3.82
C GLU A 47 -10.33 -10.74 -2.49
N GLN A 48 -9.80 -11.56 -1.58
CA GLN A 48 -9.23 -11.09 -0.32
C GLN A 48 -7.97 -10.26 -0.57
N ARG A 49 -7.11 -10.67 -1.50
CA ARG A 49 -5.93 -9.87 -1.91
C ARG A 49 -6.33 -8.48 -2.42
N ARG A 50 -7.29 -8.44 -3.36
CA ARG A 50 -7.84 -7.18 -3.90
C ARG A 50 -8.49 -6.32 -2.80
N THR A 51 -9.12 -6.95 -1.82
CA THR A 51 -9.73 -6.23 -0.69
C THR A 51 -8.68 -5.58 0.20
N VAL A 52 -7.60 -6.29 0.53
CA VAL A 52 -6.46 -5.73 1.28
C VAL A 52 -5.82 -4.57 0.52
N GLU A 53 -5.64 -4.70 -0.79
CA GLU A 53 -5.12 -3.62 -1.63
C GLU A 53 -6.03 -2.38 -1.63
N ARG A 54 -7.34 -2.55 -1.84
CA ARG A 54 -8.31 -1.44 -1.79
C ARG A 54 -8.33 -0.74 -0.43
N LEU A 55 -8.31 -1.51 0.66
CA LEU A 55 -8.23 -0.96 2.02
C LEU A 55 -6.96 -0.14 2.21
N SER A 56 -5.82 -0.63 1.72
CA SER A 56 -4.56 0.11 1.82
C SER A 56 -4.60 1.45 1.06
N HIS A 57 -5.26 1.49 -0.09
CA HIS A 57 -5.44 2.73 -0.86
C HIS A 57 -6.31 3.72 -0.13
N ARG A 58 -7.44 3.28 0.44
CA ARG A 58 -8.33 4.12 1.26
C ARG A 58 -7.60 4.69 2.48
N LEU A 59 -6.80 3.87 3.16
CA LEU A 59 -6.03 4.30 4.33
C LEU A 59 -4.97 5.35 3.98
N VAL A 60 -4.25 5.18 2.87
CA VAL A 60 -3.31 6.20 2.37
C VAL A 60 -4.04 7.48 1.96
N GLY A 61 -5.20 7.36 1.33
CA GLY A 61 -6.06 8.50 1.00
C GLY A 61 -6.48 9.28 2.24
N ALA A 62 -7.00 8.57 3.25
CA ALA A 62 -7.37 9.15 4.53
C ALA A 62 -6.19 9.85 5.20
N LEU A 63 -5.02 9.23 5.32
CA LEU A 63 -3.84 9.87 5.96
C LEU A 63 -3.27 11.08 5.22
N ARG A 64 -3.66 11.29 3.95
CA ARG A 64 -3.35 12.53 3.21
C ARG A 64 -4.33 13.65 3.51
N ASP A 65 -5.54 13.32 3.97
CA ASP A 65 -6.49 14.31 4.45
C ASP A 65 -5.95 14.98 5.73
N PRO A 66 -5.76 16.32 5.73
CA PRO A 66 -5.31 17.05 6.91
C PRO A 66 -6.23 16.84 8.13
N ALA A 67 -7.53 16.62 7.95
CA ALA A 67 -8.45 16.32 9.05
C ALA A 67 -8.16 14.96 9.70
N ALA A 68 -7.82 13.94 8.90
CA ALA A 68 -7.45 12.62 9.40
C ALA A 68 -6.08 12.60 10.09
N ARG A 69 -5.16 13.51 9.73
CA ARG A 69 -3.87 13.66 10.43
C ARG A 69 -4.05 14.14 11.86
N VAL A 70 -5.00 15.06 12.09
CA VAL A 70 -5.39 15.52 13.44
C VAL A 70 -5.98 14.36 14.25
N VAL A 71 -6.79 13.51 13.61
CA VAL A 71 -7.34 12.29 14.22
C VAL A 71 -6.26 11.24 14.54
N ALA A 72 -5.24 11.08 13.69
CA ALA A 72 -4.16 10.11 13.93
C ALA A 72 -3.12 10.59 14.97
N SER A 73 -2.96 11.91 15.14
CA SER A 73 -2.13 12.51 16.20
C SER A 73 -2.83 12.50 17.56
N ALA A 74 -4.16 12.49 17.57
CA ALA A 74 -4.93 12.15 18.75
C ALA A 74 -4.85 10.63 18.91
N ASP A 75 -4.06 10.16 19.86
CA ASP A 75 -3.91 8.74 20.21
C ASP A 75 -5.21 8.17 20.82
N ASP A 76 -6.30 8.24 20.07
CA ASP A 76 -7.62 7.83 20.51
C ASP A 76 -8.23 6.88 19.47
N ARG A 77 -8.08 5.59 19.77
CA ARG A 77 -8.58 4.48 18.94
C ARG A 77 -10.08 4.59 18.66
N ALA A 78 -10.84 5.28 19.50
CA ALA A 78 -12.25 5.54 19.29
C ALA A 78 -12.50 6.48 18.10
N THR A 79 -11.64 7.49 17.90
CA THR A 79 -11.78 8.50 16.85
C THR A 79 -11.49 7.94 15.47
N VAL A 80 -10.47 7.07 15.36
CA VAL A 80 -10.18 6.34 14.11
C VAL A 80 -11.36 5.45 13.71
N ARG A 81 -11.98 4.74 14.67
CA ARG A 81 -13.14 3.88 14.41
C ARG A 81 -14.36 4.65 13.91
N ASN A 82 -14.65 5.81 14.48
CA ASN A 82 -15.81 6.62 14.08
C ASN A 82 -15.65 7.24 12.68
N TYR A 83 -14.43 7.63 12.28
CA TYR A 83 -14.17 8.17 10.94
C TYR A 83 -14.52 7.14 9.85
N PHE A 84 -14.14 5.88 10.02
CA PHE A 84 -14.44 4.81 9.04
C PHE A 84 -15.88 4.28 9.09
N GLN A 85 -16.72 4.74 10.03
CA GLN A 85 -18.15 4.40 10.08
C GLN A 85 -19.05 5.46 9.43
N THR A 86 -18.50 6.63 9.10
CA THR A 86 -19.28 7.78 8.59
C THR A 86 -19.22 7.90 7.06
N GLU A 87 -18.42 7.07 6.39
CA GLU A 87 -18.34 6.89 4.92
C GLU A 87 -19.12 5.64 4.49
#